data_AF-A0A3N5RAG8-F1
#
_entry.id   AF-A0A3N5RAG8-F1
#
_cell.length_a   1.000
_cell.length_b   1.000
_cell.length_c   1.000
_cell.angle_alpha   90.00
_cell.angle_beta   90.00
_cell.angle_gamma   90.00
#
_symmetry.space_group_name_H-M   'P 1'
#
loop_
_entity.id
_entity.type
_entity.pdbx_description
1 polymer ?
#
loop_
_entity_poly.entity_id
_entity_poly.type
_entity_poly.pdbx_seq_one_letter_code
_entity_poly.pdbx_strand_id
1 'polypeptide(L)'
;MAGGKKVVALVIYQGVRPLSLVGIFNSLGSMEMKGYKMVIVGEQIEELRTDTPVKIIPEATFDAVPNPYGMFVMDGGAEALKAMENPALLSYIKNAGNLASIVGSVGTGSLILAKAGLLEGRSAATHWAFAEYLEALGARYVQKRWVEDGKFITAAGASASIDMGFSMVNNLAGPSFSHEMQLGIEYDPEPPMGCIPWQDLNLDQLAQLFRRRTIEMEV
;
A
#
# COMPACT_ATOMS: atom_id res chain seq x y z
N MET A 1 31.33 -9.34 -2.89
CA MET A 1 30.30 -10.41 -3.04
C MET A 1 29.02 -9.73 -3.50
N ALA A 2 28.78 -9.66 -4.81
CA ALA A 2 27.58 -9.02 -5.36
C ALA A 2 26.38 -9.97 -5.22
N GLY A 3 25.72 -9.94 -4.07
CA GLY A 3 24.39 -10.53 -3.93
C GLY A 3 23.42 -9.74 -4.80
N GLY A 4 22.57 -10.42 -5.59
CA GLY A 4 21.58 -9.77 -6.44
C GLY A 4 20.70 -8.79 -5.67
N LYS A 5 20.19 -7.75 -6.36
CA LYS A 5 19.30 -6.75 -5.75
C LYS A 5 18.09 -7.44 -5.12
N LYS A 6 17.73 -7.06 -3.89
CA LYS A 6 16.52 -7.48 -3.17
C LYS A 6 15.30 -6.88 -3.87
N VAL A 7 14.45 -7.71 -4.46
CA VAL A 7 13.25 -7.22 -5.16
C VAL A 7 12.13 -6.89 -4.18
N VAL A 8 11.53 -5.72 -4.33
CA VAL A 8 10.32 -5.30 -3.61
C VAL A 8 9.19 -5.14 -4.64
N ALA A 9 8.19 -6.00 -4.55
CA ALA A 9 7.04 -6.00 -5.43
C ALA A 9 6.00 -4.96 -4.97
N LEU A 10 5.65 -4.03 -5.85
CA LEU A 10 4.53 -3.11 -5.68
C LEU A 10 3.34 -3.70 -6.44
N VAL A 11 2.44 -4.36 -5.72
CA VAL A 11 1.31 -5.12 -6.28
C VAL A 11 0.18 -4.17 -6.62
N ILE A 12 -0.18 -4.16 -7.91
CA ILE A 12 -1.30 -3.38 -8.46
C ILE A 12 -2.33 -4.30 -9.10
N TYR A 13 -3.56 -3.80 -9.21
CA TYR A 13 -4.74 -4.50 -9.70
C TYR A 13 -5.72 -3.49 -10.29
N GLN A 14 -6.80 -3.97 -10.92
CA GLN A 14 -7.84 -3.08 -11.46
C GLN A 14 -8.41 -2.17 -10.37
N GLY A 15 -8.44 -0.86 -10.63
CA GLY A 15 -8.90 0.14 -9.66
C GLY A 15 -7.81 0.63 -8.70
N VAL A 16 -6.54 0.28 -8.91
CA VAL A 16 -5.42 0.82 -8.13
C VAL A 16 -5.43 2.35 -8.14
N ARG A 17 -5.21 2.96 -6.98
CA ARG A 17 -5.09 4.41 -6.80
C ARG A 17 -3.67 4.87 -7.11
N PRO A 18 -3.44 5.67 -8.17
CA PRO A 18 -2.11 6.07 -8.60
C PRO A 18 -1.32 6.80 -7.51
N LEU A 19 -2.00 7.61 -6.69
CA LEU A 19 -1.36 8.35 -5.60
C LEU A 19 -0.63 7.42 -4.62
N SER A 20 -1.19 6.25 -4.31
CA SER A 20 -0.55 5.30 -3.39
C SER A 20 0.74 4.74 -3.98
N LEU A 21 0.70 4.34 -5.26
CA LEU A 21 1.82 3.79 -6.01
C LEU A 21 2.93 4.82 -6.24
N VAL A 22 2.59 6.00 -6.75
CA VAL A 22 3.56 7.06 -7.03
C VAL A 22 4.16 7.59 -5.73
N GLY A 23 3.35 7.74 -4.68
CA GLY A 23 3.83 8.21 -3.38
C GLY A 23 4.86 7.29 -2.74
N ILE A 24 4.61 5.96 -2.75
CA ILE A 24 5.60 5.00 -2.22
C ILE A 24 6.82 4.89 -3.15
N PHE A 25 6.63 4.93 -4.46
CA PHE A 25 7.72 4.82 -5.42
C PHE A 25 8.70 6.01 -5.30
N ASN A 26 8.18 7.23 -5.17
CA ASN A 26 9.00 8.44 -5.02
C ASN A 26 9.70 8.51 -3.66
N SER A 27 9.03 8.12 -2.57
CA SER A 27 9.67 8.10 -1.23
C SER A 27 10.75 7.02 -1.11
N LEU A 28 10.61 5.90 -1.83
CA LEU A 28 11.64 4.86 -1.97
C LEU A 28 12.71 5.20 -3.03
N GLY A 29 12.80 6.47 -3.45
CA GLY A 29 13.73 6.95 -4.47
C GLY A 29 15.16 6.42 -4.27
N SER A 30 15.82 6.08 -5.38
CA SER A 30 17.23 5.65 -5.41
C SER A 30 17.59 4.45 -4.51
N MET A 31 16.61 3.71 -3.99
CA MET A 31 16.83 2.51 -3.16
C MET A 31 17.58 1.39 -3.89
N GLU A 32 17.63 1.44 -5.23
CA GLU A 32 18.49 0.56 -6.03
C GLU A 32 19.98 0.71 -5.70
N MET A 33 20.43 1.93 -5.36
CA MET A 33 21.80 2.20 -4.91
C MET A 33 22.11 1.53 -3.57
N LYS A 34 21.06 1.20 -2.81
CA LYS A 34 21.11 0.48 -1.53
C LYS A 34 20.80 -1.01 -1.69
N GLY A 35 20.70 -1.49 -2.93
CA GLY A 35 20.48 -2.91 -3.25
C GLY A 35 19.02 -3.36 -3.24
N TYR A 36 18.05 -2.46 -3.28
CA TYR A 36 16.62 -2.79 -3.36
C TYR A 36 16.03 -2.38 -4.71
N LYS A 37 15.52 -3.33 -5.49
CA LYS A 37 14.85 -3.06 -6.77
C LYS A 37 13.33 -3.03 -6.55
N MET A 38 12.69 -1.90 -6.81
CA MET A 38 11.23 -1.82 -6.84
C MET A 38 10.74 -2.36 -8.19
N VAL A 39 9.71 -3.20 -8.19
CA VAL A 39 9.09 -3.74 -9.41
C VAL A 39 7.58 -3.63 -9.27
N ILE A 40 6.93 -3.00 -10.24
CA ILE A 40 5.47 -2.91 -10.27
C ILE A 40 4.92 -4.21 -10.85
N VAL A 41 4.17 -4.96 -10.07
CA VAL A 41 3.65 -6.28 -10.46
C VAL A 41 2.14 -6.29 -10.55
N GLY A 42 1.62 -6.94 -11.59
CA GLY A 42 0.19 -7.18 -11.78
C GLY A 42 -0.05 -8.59 -12.28
N GLU A 43 -1.31 -8.95 -12.49
CA GLU A 43 -1.65 -10.27 -13.02
C GLU A 43 -1.14 -10.45 -14.45
N GLN A 44 -1.29 -9.40 -15.26
CA GLN A 44 -0.89 -9.33 -16.67
C GLN A 44 -0.23 -7.98 -16.96
N ILE A 45 0.55 -7.90 -18.04
CA ILE A 45 1.14 -6.65 -18.54
C ILE A 45 0.13 -6.00 -19.50
N GLU A 46 -0.94 -5.46 -18.92
CA GLU A 46 -2.01 -4.79 -19.63
C GLU A 46 -2.40 -3.48 -18.93
N GLU A 47 -3.15 -2.62 -19.62
CA GLU A 47 -3.65 -1.38 -19.05
C GLU A 47 -4.65 -1.66 -17.91
N LEU A 48 -4.34 -1.16 -16.72
CA LEU A 48 -5.23 -1.15 -15.58
C LEU A 48 -5.93 0.20 -15.47
N ARG A 49 -7.26 0.15 -15.25
CA ARG A 49 -8.05 1.33 -14.90
C ARG A 49 -7.71 1.75 -13.48
N THR A 50 -7.83 3.05 -13.21
CA THR A 50 -7.57 3.66 -11.91
C THR A 50 -8.77 4.52 -11.49
N ASP A 51 -8.72 5.12 -10.32
CA ASP A 51 -9.71 6.11 -9.87
C ASP A 51 -9.52 7.50 -10.51
N THR A 52 -8.70 7.58 -11.57
CA THR A 52 -8.42 8.78 -12.37
C THR A 52 -8.41 8.43 -13.86
N PRO A 53 -8.37 9.44 -14.77
CA PRO A 53 -8.16 9.17 -16.20
C PRO A 53 -6.79 8.55 -16.55
N VAL A 54 -5.83 8.54 -15.61
CA VAL A 54 -4.52 7.92 -15.82
C VAL A 54 -4.65 6.40 -15.81
N LYS A 55 -3.99 5.75 -16.77
CA LYS A 55 -3.85 4.29 -16.81
C LYS A 55 -2.46 3.89 -16.35
N ILE A 56 -2.36 2.71 -15.75
CA ILE A 56 -1.07 2.14 -15.31
C ILE A 56 -0.91 0.77 -15.95
N ILE A 57 0.31 0.47 -16.41
CA ILE A 57 0.69 -0.84 -16.95
C ILE A 57 1.74 -1.44 -16.00
N PRO A 58 1.54 -2.65 -15.45
CA PRO A 58 2.56 -3.31 -14.64
C PRO A 58 3.87 -3.55 -15.40
N GLU A 59 5.01 -3.49 -14.71
CA GLU A 59 6.33 -3.83 -15.29
C GLU A 59 6.47 -5.35 -15.49
N ALA A 60 5.91 -6.14 -14.56
CA ALA A 60 6.05 -7.58 -14.54
C ALA A 60 4.76 -8.28 -14.08
N THR A 61 4.65 -9.57 -14.40
CA THR A 61 3.56 -10.41 -13.89
C THR A 61 3.89 -11.00 -12.52
N PHE A 62 2.86 -11.48 -11.82
CA PHE A 62 3.01 -12.28 -10.60
C PHE A 62 3.99 -13.46 -10.77
N ASP A 63 3.88 -14.19 -11.88
CA ASP A 63 4.74 -15.35 -12.18
C ASP A 63 6.19 -14.98 -12.47
N ALA A 64 6.44 -13.76 -12.96
CA ALA A 64 7.79 -13.25 -13.18
C ALA A 64 8.49 -12.84 -11.87
N VAL A 65 7.73 -12.55 -10.81
CA VAL A 65 8.25 -12.14 -9.50
C VAL A 65 7.58 -12.95 -8.37
N PRO A 66 7.75 -14.29 -8.31
CA PRO A 66 7.00 -15.15 -7.40
C PRO A 66 7.49 -15.05 -5.94
N ASN A 67 8.76 -14.68 -5.74
CA ASN A 67 9.43 -14.70 -4.44
C ASN A 67 10.17 -13.39 -4.15
N PRO A 68 9.46 -12.25 -4.04
CA PRO A 68 10.11 -10.98 -3.75
C PRO A 68 10.63 -10.94 -2.31
N TYR A 69 11.69 -10.16 -2.07
CA TYR A 69 12.18 -9.87 -0.72
C TYR A 69 11.14 -9.08 0.10
N GLY A 70 10.44 -8.14 -0.54
CA GLY A 70 9.34 -7.38 0.06
C GLY A 70 8.14 -7.29 -0.86
N MET A 71 6.94 -7.13 -0.32
CA MET A 71 5.72 -6.98 -1.13
C MET A 71 4.78 -5.94 -0.52
N PHE A 72 4.30 -5.00 -1.32
CA PHE A 72 3.35 -3.98 -0.91
C PHE A 72 2.10 -3.99 -1.80
N VAL A 73 0.92 -4.18 -1.21
CA VAL A 73 -0.36 -4.13 -1.93
C VAL A 73 -0.90 -2.70 -1.92
N MET A 74 -1.07 -2.13 -3.11
CA MET A 74 -1.44 -0.72 -3.26
C MET A 74 -2.92 -0.45 -2.92
N ASP A 75 -3.23 0.81 -2.60
CA ASP A 75 -4.58 1.27 -2.32
C ASP A 75 -5.44 1.16 -3.58
N GLY A 76 -6.69 0.74 -3.45
CA GLY A 76 -7.63 0.61 -4.55
C GLY A 76 -9.00 1.23 -4.24
N GLY A 77 -9.13 1.97 -3.13
CA GLY A 77 -10.43 2.47 -2.70
C GLY A 77 -11.45 1.35 -2.57
N ALA A 78 -12.67 1.57 -3.10
CA ALA A 78 -13.73 0.56 -3.05
C ALA A 78 -13.50 -0.61 -4.03
N GLU A 79 -12.71 -0.43 -5.10
CA GLU A 79 -12.34 -1.51 -6.03
C GLU A 79 -11.55 -2.63 -5.36
N ALA A 80 -10.87 -2.36 -4.23
CA ALA A 80 -10.26 -3.41 -3.41
C ALA A 80 -11.26 -4.47 -2.93
N LEU A 81 -12.55 -4.10 -2.75
CA LEU A 81 -13.60 -5.06 -2.39
C LEU A 81 -13.85 -6.08 -3.50
N LYS A 82 -13.78 -5.67 -4.77
CA LYS A 82 -13.87 -6.57 -5.93
C LYS A 82 -12.57 -7.36 -6.10
N ALA A 83 -11.42 -6.70 -5.92
CA ALA A 83 -10.11 -7.35 -6.03
C ALA A 83 -9.91 -8.49 -5.03
N MET A 84 -10.51 -8.40 -3.84
CA MET A 84 -10.54 -9.49 -2.85
C MET A 84 -11.25 -10.76 -3.32
N GLU A 85 -11.98 -10.73 -4.42
CA GLU A 85 -12.62 -11.90 -5.01
C GLU A 85 -11.81 -12.48 -6.19
N ASN A 86 -10.66 -11.88 -6.54
CA ASN A 86 -9.76 -12.40 -7.57
C ASN A 86 -8.85 -13.52 -6.98
N PRO A 87 -9.01 -14.79 -7.41
CA PRO A 87 -8.23 -15.90 -6.88
C PRO A 87 -6.74 -15.85 -7.27
N ALA A 88 -6.39 -15.32 -8.44
CA ALA A 88 -5.00 -15.20 -8.88
C ALA A 88 -4.24 -14.20 -8.01
N LEU A 89 -4.85 -13.03 -7.76
CA LEU A 89 -4.30 -12.01 -6.88
C LEU A 89 -4.11 -12.53 -5.44
N LEU A 90 -5.15 -13.14 -4.86
CA LEU A 90 -5.07 -13.70 -3.51
C LEU A 90 -4.03 -14.81 -3.37
N SER A 91 -3.93 -15.70 -4.37
CA SER A 91 -2.94 -16.76 -4.40
C SER A 91 -1.52 -16.19 -4.43
N TYR A 92 -1.25 -15.22 -5.32
CA TYR A 92 0.04 -14.54 -5.39
C TYR A 92 0.39 -13.87 -4.06
N ILE A 93 -0.50 -13.04 -3.52
CA ILE A 93 -0.28 -12.31 -2.27
C ILE A 93 0.01 -13.27 -1.12
N LYS A 94 -0.77 -14.35 -0.99
CA LYS A 94 -0.56 -15.34 0.06
C LYS A 94 0.81 -16.02 -0.06
N ASN A 95 1.18 -16.46 -1.25
CA ASN A 95 2.43 -17.18 -1.49
C ASN A 95 3.65 -16.28 -1.32
N ALA A 96 3.67 -15.14 -2.03
CA ALA A 96 4.76 -14.17 -1.94
C ALA A 96 4.87 -13.57 -0.54
N GLY A 97 3.74 -13.23 0.09
CA GLY A 97 3.70 -12.64 1.43
C GLY A 97 4.20 -13.59 2.52
N ASN A 98 3.98 -14.90 2.41
CA ASN A 98 4.53 -15.86 3.37
C ASN A 98 6.07 -15.92 3.33
N LEU A 99 6.67 -15.77 2.14
CA LEU A 99 8.11 -15.87 1.93
C LEU A 99 8.85 -14.53 2.09
N ALA A 100 8.16 -13.41 1.85
CA ALA A 100 8.75 -12.09 1.92
C ALA A 100 9.23 -11.74 3.35
N SER A 101 10.35 -11.02 3.43
CA SER A 101 10.91 -10.47 4.66
C SER A 101 10.15 -9.24 5.15
N ILE A 102 9.45 -8.54 4.24
CA ILE A 102 8.60 -7.39 4.54
C ILE A 102 7.31 -7.52 3.74
N VAL A 103 6.17 -7.40 4.41
CA VAL A 103 4.86 -7.41 3.76
C VAL A 103 4.14 -6.14 4.15
N GLY A 104 3.52 -5.46 3.20
CA GLY A 104 2.82 -4.24 3.52
C GLY A 104 1.70 -3.89 2.57
N SER A 105 1.03 -2.81 2.90
CA SER A 105 -0.06 -2.28 2.09
C SER A 105 -0.27 -0.79 2.33
N VAL A 106 -0.96 -0.15 1.38
CA VAL A 106 -1.49 1.20 1.56
C VAL A 106 -3.01 1.15 1.47
N GLY A 107 -3.70 1.91 2.32
CA GLY A 107 -5.14 2.08 2.26
C GLY A 107 -5.89 0.76 2.26
N THR A 108 -6.79 0.56 1.30
CA THR A 108 -7.61 -0.64 1.21
C THR A 108 -6.86 -1.88 0.70
N GLY A 109 -5.59 -1.76 0.29
CA GLY A 109 -4.73 -2.92 0.02
C GLY A 109 -4.55 -3.83 1.24
N SER A 110 -4.71 -3.27 2.44
CA SER A 110 -4.73 -4.04 3.70
C SER A 110 -5.87 -5.05 3.78
N LEU A 111 -7.02 -4.77 3.15
CA LEU A 111 -8.14 -5.70 3.09
C LEU A 111 -7.76 -6.94 2.28
N ILE A 112 -7.03 -6.76 1.18
CA ILE A 112 -6.58 -7.87 0.34
C ILE A 112 -5.54 -8.72 1.08
N LEU A 113 -4.63 -8.10 1.84
CA LEU A 113 -3.73 -8.83 2.74
C LEU A 113 -4.50 -9.65 3.79
N ALA A 114 -5.52 -9.04 4.43
CA ALA A 114 -6.34 -9.71 5.42
C ALA A 114 -7.12 -10.88 4.82
N LYS A 115 -7.77 -10.69 3.67
CA LYS A 115 -8.48 -11.74 2.91
C LYS A 115 -7.55 -12.87 2.47
N ALA A 116 -6.29 -12.59 2.14
CA ALA A 116 -5.27 -13.60 1.86
C ALA A 116 -4.81 -14.40 3.11
N GLY A 117 -5.30 -14.03 4.29
CA GLY A 117 -5.00 -14.66 5.58
C GLY A 117 -3.69 -14.20 6.21
N LEU A 118 -3.13 -13.07 5.78
CA LEU A 118 -1.83 -12.60 6.24
C LEU A 118 -1.92 -11.70 7.49
N LEU A 119 -3.10 -11.13 7.79
CA LEU A 119 -3.29 -10.17 8.88
C LEU A 119 -4.15 -10.69 10.05
N GLU A 120 -4.50 -11.97 10.09
CA GLU A 120 -5.29 -12.56 11.19
C GLU A 120 -4.62 -12.30 12.55
N GLY A 121 -5.35 -11.65 13.47
CA GLY A 121 -4.89 -11.25 14.81
C GLY A 121 -3.85 -10.12 14.84
N ARG A 122 -3.39 -9.62 13.69
CA ARG A 122 -2.35 -8.58 13.58
C ARG A 122 -2.93 -7.19 13.78
N SER A 123 -2.12 -6.27 14.30
CA SER A 123 -2.46 -4.85 14.25
C SER A 123 -2.15 -4.27 12.86
N ALA A 124 -3.11 -3.56 12.28
CA ALA A 124 -2.96 -2.99 10.94
C ALA A 124 -3.68 -1.64 10.79
N ALA A 125 -3.14 -0.76 9.96
CA ALA A 125 -3.83 0.41 9.45
C ALA A 125 -4.54 0.09 8.13
N THR A 126 -5.59 0.86 7.85
CA THR A 126 -6.28 0.90 6.56
C THR A 126 -6.82 2.31 6.33
N HIS A 127 -7.45 2.55 5.19
CA HIS A 127 -8.23 3.76 4.99
C HIS A 127 -9.36 3.82 6.03
N TRP A 128 -9.49 4.93 6.75
CA TRP A 128 -10.43 5.10 7.88
C TRP A 128 -11.86 4.65 7.56
N ALA A 129 -12.34 4.92 6.34
CA ALA A 129 -13.68 4.52 5.91
C ALA A 129 -13.88 3.01 5.69
N PHE A 130 -12.83 2.18 5.82
CA PHE A 130 -12.87 0.73 5.61
C PHE A 130 -12.41 -0.08 6.83
N ALA A 131 -12.24 0.57 7.98
CA ALA A 131 -11.79 -0.07 9.23
C ALA A 131 -12.67 -1.28 9.62
N GLU A 132 -14.01 -1.16 9.50
CA GLU A 132 -14.94 -2.24 9.81
C GLU A 132 -14.72 -3.51 8.97
N TYR A 133 -14.32 -3.36 7.70
CA TYR A 133 -14.04 -4.48 6.81
C TYR A 133 -12.73 -5.16 7.17
N LEU A 134 -11.73 -4.37 7.60
CA LEU A 134 -10.45 -4.91 8.06
C LEU A 134 -10.65 -5.77 9.32
N GLU A 135 -11.43 -5.27 10.29
CA GLU A 135 -11.81 -5.99 11.51
C GLU A 135 -12.61 -7.27 11.21
N ALA A 136 -13.56 -7.19 10.28
CA ALA A 136 -14.34 -8.36 9.85
C ALA A 136 -13.48 -9.45 9.18
N LEU A 137 -12.30 -9.11 8.69
CA LEU A 137 -11.31 -10.03 8.10
C LEU A 137 -10.26 -10.51 9.12
N GLY A 138 -10.46 -10.25 10.42
CA GLY A 138 -9.66 -10.80 11.51
C GLY A 138 -8.46 -9.96 11.95
N ALA A 139 -8.20 -8.81 11.32
CA ALA A 139 -7.12 -7.91 11.73
C ALA A 139 -7.62 -6.82 12.70
N ARG A 140 -6.77 -6.42 13.65
CA ARG A 140 -7.07 -5.34 14.61
C ARG A 140 -6.71 -3.98 14.01
N TYR A 141 -7.71 -3.19 13.68
CA TYR A 141 -7.55 -1.84 13.18
C TYR A 141 -6.89 -0.94 14.22
N VAL A 142 -5.88 -0.20 13.79
CA VAL A 142 -5.24 0.85 14.57
C VAL A 142 -5.27 2.15 13.77
N GLN A 143 -5.91 3.17 14.33
CA GLN A 143 -5.98 4.51 13.74
C GLN A 143 -4.62 5.23 13.88
N LYS A 144 -3.66 4.82 13.06
CA LYS A 144 -2.36 5.48 12.88
C LYS A 144 -2.08 5.68 11.40
N ARG A 145 -1.19 6.63 11.09
CA ARG A 145 -0.77 6.92 9.71
C ARG A 145 -0.11 5.71 9.06
N TRP A 146 0.69 4.96 9.82
CA TRP A 146 1.11 3.60 9.51
C TRP A 146 1.27 2.78 10.79
N VAL A 147 1.29 1.45 10.65
CA VAL A 147 1.40 0.46 11.72
C VAL A 147 2.41 -0.60 11.32
N GLU A 148 3.31 -0.93 12.24
CA GLU A 148 4.27 -2.03 12.12
C GLU A 148 3.91 -3.13 13.12
N ASP A 149 3.78 -4.37 12.65
CA ASP A 149 3.55 -5.59 13.46
C ASP A 149 4.43 -6.72 12.91
N GLY A 150 5.62 -6.88 13.50
CA GLY A 150 6.62 -7.84 13.02
C GLY A 150 7.10 -7.49 11.61
N LYS A 151 6.86 -8.39 10.64
CA LYS A 151 7.21 -8.15 9.22
C LYS A 151 6.14 -7.37 8.44
N PHE A 152 5.00 -7.07 9.07
CA PHE A 152 3.88 -6.40 8.44
C PHE A 152 3.94 -4.88 8.65
N ILE A 153 3.84 -4.11 7.56
CA ILE A 153 3.85 -2.64 7.58
C ILE A 153 2.66 -2.14 6.77
N THR A 154 1.66 -1.56 7.42
CA THR A 154 0.43 -1.10 6.76
C THR A 154 0.25 0.40 6.95
N ALA A 155 -0.02 1.11 5.86
CA ALA A 155 -0.32 2.53 5.87
C ALA A 155 -1.83 2.79 5.75
N ALA A 156 -2.27 3.92 6.29
CA ALA A 156 -3.63 4.42 6.14
C ALA A 156 -3.90 4.90 4.69
N GLY A 157 -4.81 5.84 4.50
CA GLY A 157 -5.22 6.32 3.17
C GLY A 157 -4.06 6.82 2.30
N ALA A 158 -4.21 6.66 0.98
CA ALA A 158 -3.26 6.96 -0.10
C ALA A 158 -1.99 7.78 0.23
N SER A 159 -2.11 9.02 0.71
CA SER A 159 -0.95 9.89 0.96
C SER A 159 -0.02 9.41 2.07
N ALA A 160 -0.49 8.54 2.96
CA ALA A 160 0.34 7.88 3.97
C ALA A 160 1.41 6.96 3.36
N SER A 161 1.29 6.61 2.07
CA SER A 161 2.31 5.85 1.36
C SER A 161 3.65 6.58 1.30
N ILE A 162 3.63 7.92 1.28
CA ILE A 162 4.84 8.75 1.22
C ILE A 162 5.59 8.68 2.56
N ASP A 163 4.91 8.92 3.68
CA ASP A 163 5.53 8.87 5.01
C ASP A 163 6.01 7.47 5.37
N MET A 164 5.19 6.45 5.08
CA MET A 164 5.60 5.06 5.28
C MET A 164 6.84 4.73 4.43
N GLY A 165 6.90 5.21 3.19
CA GLY A 165 8.06 5.00 2.33
C GLY A 165 9.34 5.63 2.91
N PHE A 166 9.28 6.85 3.45
CA PHE A 166 10.45 7.43 4.15
C PHE A 166 10.82 6.65 5.41
N SER A 167 9.84 6.20 6.21
CA SER A 167 10.11 5.30 7.34
C SER A 167 10.86 4.04 6.89
N MET A 168 10.45 3.45 5.76
CA MET A 168 11.14 2.30 5.18
C MET A 168 12.56 2.64 4.72
N VAL A 169 12.78 3.77 4.05
CA VAL A 169 14.13 4.19 3.66
C VAL A 169 15.02 4.36 4.90
N ASN A 170 14.51 5.02 5.94
CA ASN A 170 15.21 5.16 7.20
C ASN A 170 15.63 3.80 7.79
N ASN A 171 14.71 2.83 7.81
CA ASN A 171 14.97 1.50 8.37
C ASN A 171 15.93 0.65 7.51
N LEU A 172 15.89 0.80 6.18
CA LEU A 172 16.65 -0.04 5.25
C LEU A 172 17.99 0.55 4.83
N ALA A 173 18.12 1.87 4.84
CA ALA A 173 19.26 2.61 4.30
C ALA A 173 19.80 3.71 5.23
N GLY A 174 19.16 3.91 6.39
CA GLY A 174 19.59 4.83 7.43
C GLY A 174 19.01 6.26 7.30
N PRO A 175 19.04 7.03 8.40
CA PRO A 175 18.40 8.34 8.48
C PRO A 175 18.95 9.36 7.49
N SER A 176 20.27 9.38 7.26
CA SER A 176 20.90 10.32 6.33
C SER A 176 20.36 10.18 4.91
N PHE A 177 20.21 8.94 4.43
CA PHE A 177 19.68 8.68 3.10
C PHE A 177 18.18 8.96 3.03
N SER A 178 17.43 8.68 4.10
CA SER A 178 16.01 9.05 4.19
C SER A 178 15.79 10.56 4.10
N HIS A 179 16.59 11.36 4.81
CA HIS A 179 16.51 12.83 4.73
C HIS A 179 16.90 13.34 3.33
N GLU A 180 17.89 12.73 2.69
CA GLU A 180 18.27 13.07 1.31
C GLU A 180 17.11 12.82 0.33
N MET A 181 16.44 11.67 0.44
CA MET A 181 15.27 11.37 -0.41
C MET A 181 14.09 12.28 -0.11
N GLN A 182 13.86 12.62 1.16
CA GLN A 182 12.82 13.57 1.55
C GLN A 182 13.07 14.96 0.95
N LEU A 183 14.32 15.44 1.02
CA LEU A 183 14.75 16.70 0.41
C LEU A 183 14.64 16.65 -1.11
N GLY A 184 15.00 15.52 -1.74
CA GLY A 184 15.03 15.37 -3.19
C GLY A 184 13.66 15.54 -3.88
N ILE A 185 12.56 15.31 -3.16
CA ILE A 185 11.20 15.58 -3.64
C ILE A 185 10.52 16.75 -2.91
N GLU A 186 11.28 17.49 -2.09
CA GLU A 186 10.78 18.60 -1.27
C GLU A 186 9.56 18.21 -0.43
N TYR A 187 9.60 17.04 0.20
CA TYR A 187 8.48 16.57 1.01
C TYR A 187 8.43 17.30 2.36
N ASP A 188 7.82 18.48 2.34
CA ASP A 188 7.48 19.33 3.47
C ASP A 188 6.01 19.79 3.33
N PRO A 189 5.04 18.92 3.66
CA PRO A 189 3.65 19.18 3.33
C PRO A 189 3.05 20.30 4.18
N GLU A 190 2.49 21.31 3.52
CA GLU A 190 1.69 22.38 4.13
C GLU A 190 0.22 22.31 3.63
N PRO A 191 -0.62 21.40 4.14
CA PRO A 191 -2.00 21.29 3.68
C PRO A 191 -2.77 22.62 3.93
N PRO A 192 -3.51 23.15 2.94
CA PRO A 192 -4.17 24.46 3.05
C PRO A 192 -5.28 24.50 4.12
N MET A 193 -5.81 23.34 4.51
CA MET A 193 -6.80 23.19 5.58
C MET A 193 -6.16 22.80 6.93
N GLY A 194 -4.83 22.76 7.01
CA GLY A 194 -4.10 22.26 8.17
C GLY A 194 -4.21 20.74 8.35
N CYS A 195 -3.85 20.28 9.55
CA CYS A 195 -3.96 18.87 9.92
C CYS A 195 -5.42 18.43 10.07
N ILE A 196 -5.71 17.17 9.73
CA ILE A 196 -7.04 16.58 9.95
C ILE A 196 -7.28 16.45 11.46
N PRO A 197 -8.37 17.02 12.02
CA PRO A 197 -8.66 16.96 13.46
C PRO A 197 -9.30 15.61 13.82
N TRP A 198 -8.51 14.53 13.74
CA TRP A 198 -9.01 13.14 13.87
C TRP A 198 -9.84 12.87 15.12
N GLN A 199 -9.56 13.56 16.22
CA GLN A 199 -10.24 13.39 17.51
C GLN A 199 -11.66 14.00 17.53
N ASP A 200 -11.93 14.95 16.64
CA ASP A 200 -13.19 15.70 16.60
C ASP A 200 -14.18 15.12 15.56
N LEU A 201 -13.77 14.11 14.79
CA LEU A 201 -14.55 13.54 13.70
C LEU A 201 -15.40 12.35 14.16
N ASN A 202 -16.68 12.34 13.78
CA ASN A 202 -17.52 11.13 13.84
C ASN A 202 -17.21 10.22 12.65
N LEU A 203 -16.20 9.37 12.80
CA LEU A 203 -15.70 8.53 11.71
C LEU A 203 -16.74 7.51 11.23
N ASP A 204 -17.59 6.96 12.10
CA ASP A 204 -18.59 5.97 11.71
C ASP A 204 -19.61 6.57 10.73
N GLN A 205 -20.17 7.74 11.07
CA GLN A 205 -21.11 8.44 10.20
C GLN A 205 -20.45 8.87 8.89
N LEU A 206 -19.23 9.42 8.97
CA LEU A 206 -18.49 9.87 7.80
C LEU A 206 -18.12 8.70 6.89
N ALA A 207 -17.82 7.52 7.44
CA ALA A 207 -17.38 6.36 6.68
C ALA A 207 -18.52 5.83 5.81
N GLN A 208 -19.73 5.74 6.37
CA GLN A 208 -20.92 5.36 5.62
C GLN A 208 -21.22 6.35 4.47
N LEU A 209 -21.14 7.65 4.74
CA LEU A 209 -21.35 8.69 3.74
C LEU A 209 -20.25 8.71 2.66
N PHE A 210 -19.01 8.43 3.04
CA PHE A 210 -17.88 8.36 2.12
C PHE A 210 -18.04 7.16 1.20
N ARG A 211 -18.24 5.96 1.74
CA ARG A 211 -18.41 4.73 0.95
C ARG A 211 -19.57 4.85 -0.04
N ARG A 212 -20.70 5.41 0.38
CA ARG A 212 -21.84 5.64 -0.53
C ARG A 212 -21.45 6.51 -1.72
N ARG A 213 -20.80 7.65 -1.47
CA ARG A 213 -20.34 8.56 -2.54
C ARG A 213 -19.29 7.93 -3.45
N THR A 214 -18.34 7.20 -2.89
CA THR A 214 -17.29 6.53 -3.68
C THR A 214 -17.86 5.45 -4.58
N ILE A 215 -18.77 4.62 -4.06
CA ILE A 215 -19.43 3.57 -4.86
C ILE A 215 -20.30 4.19 -5.95
N GLU A 216 -21.02 5.27 -5.67
CA GLU A 216 -21.85 5.97 -6.66
C GLU A 216 -21.05 6.65 -7.79
N MET A 217 -19.78 7.01 -7.56
CA MET A 217 -18.90 7.63 -8.58
C MET A 217 -18.14 6.61 -9.44
N GLU A 218 -18.04 5.35 -8.98
CA GLU A 218 -17.31 4.27 -9.66
C GLU A 218 -18.22 3.38 -10.54
N VAL A 219 -19.54 3.63 -10.54
CA VAL A 219 -20.57 3.00 -11.39
C VAL A 219 -20.97 3.94 -12.52
#